data_AF-A0A660ZGC8-F1
#
_entry.id   AF-A0A660ZGC8-F1
#
_cell.length_a   1.000
_cell.length_b   1.000
_cell.length_c   1.000
_cell.angle_alpha   90.00
_cell.angle_beta   90.00
_cell.angle_gamma   90.00
#
_symmetry.space_group_name_H-M   'P 1'
#
loop_
_entity.id
_entity.type
_entity.pdbx_description
1 polymer ?
#
loop_
_entity_poly.entity_id
_entity_poly.type
_entity_poly.pdbx_seq_one_letter_code
_entity_poly.pdbx_strand_id
1 'polypeptide(L)'
;MDRTKLESIIEKARNLELLLSQPETLADQVKYRAVAAEYREIRPLAEAAEHWLKIEHELESAREMLKEAESDAELREIVSAIEDEIEQLEAQKAQIESQLKRLL
;
A
#
# COMPACT_ATOMS: atom_id res chain seq x y z
N MET A 1 -10.11 5.63 -3.40
CA MET A 1 -9.16 6.37 -2.52
C MET A 1 -8.42 7.39 -3.39
N ASP A 2 -7.97 8.51 -2.82
CA ASP A 2 -7.13 9.48 -3.55
C ASP A 2 -5.66 9.03 -3.47
N ARG A 3 -5.09 8.63 -4.62
CA ARG A 3 -3.72 8.12 -4.72
C ARG A 3 -2.69 9.12 -4.21
N THR A 4 -2.80 10.39 -4.59
CA THR A 4 -1.86 11.45 -4.18
C THR A 4 -1.90 11.65 -2.67
N LYS A 5 -3.09 11.56 -2.06
CA LYS A 5 -3.22 11.63 -0.60
C LYS A 5 -2.51 10.45 0.09
N LEU A 6 -2.68 9.23 -0.42
CA LEU A 6 -2.03 8.04 0.12
C LEU A 6 -0.50 8.13 0.00
N GLU A 7 0.02 8.56 -1.15
CA GLU A 7 1.45 8.77 -1.37
C GLU A 7 2.04 9.81 -0.39
N SER A 8 1.31 10.90 -0.13
CA SER A 8 1.73 11.92 0.85
C SER A 8 1.80 11.38 2.29
N ILE A 9 0.87 10.50 2.69
CA ILE A 9 0.90 9.84 3.99
C ILE A 9 2.14 8.96 4.13
N ILE A 10 2.44 8.17 3.09
CA ILE A 10 3.60 7.28 3.04
C ILE A 10 4.89 8.09 3.14
N GLU A 11 4.99 9.16 2.35
CA GLU A 11 6.15 10.05 2.37
C GLU A 11 6.36 10.67 3.76
N LYS A 12 5.27 11.13 4.40
CA LYS A 12 5.34 11.67 5.76
C LYS A 12 5.84 10.64 6.76
N ALA A 13 5.36 9.40 6.71
CA ALA A 13 5.82 8.34 7.58
C ALA A 13 7.32 8.02 7.38
N ARG A 14 7.79 7.94 6.13
CA ARG A 14 9.20 7.74 5.79
C ARG A 14 10.08 8.88 6.29
N ASN A 15 9.62 10.11 6.17
CA ASN A 15 10.34 11.28 6.67
C ASN A 15 10.49 11.24 8.20
N LEU A 16 9.44 10.84 8.93
CA LEU A 16 9.50 10.68 10.39
C LEU A 16 10.40 9.52 10.80
N GLU A 17 10.36 8.40 10.09
CA GLU A 17 11.27 7.25 10.30
C GLU A 17 12.73 7.65 10.09
N LEU A 18 13.02 8.37 9.01
CA LEU A 18 14.36 8.93 8.76
C LEU A 18 14.77 9.86 9.90
N LEU A 19 13.87 10.74 10.35
CA LEU A 19 14.14 11.68 11.44
C LEU A 19 14.43 10.94 12.76
N LEU A 20 13.80 9.81 13.03
CA LEU A 20 14.07 8.95 14.20
C LEU A 20 15.45 8.28 14.15
N SER A 21 15.99 8.05 12.95
CA SER A 21 17.32 7.46 12.76
C SER A 21 18.47 8.47 12.87
N GLN A 22 18.16 9.78 12.86
CA GLN A 22 19.17 10.83 12.89
C GLN A 22 19.85 10.94 14.27
N PRO A 23 21.20 11.04 14.33
CA PRO A 23 21.94 11.18 15.59
C PRO A 23 21.45 12.35 16.46
N GLU A 24 21.06 13.47 15.84
CA GLU A 24 20.57 14.66 16.52
C GLU A 24 19.22 14.42 17.20
N THR A 25 18.36 13.60 16.58
CA THR A 25 17.09 13.19 17.18
C THR A 25 17.31 12.15 18.27
N LEU A 26 18.22 11.20 18.09
CA LEU A 26 18.55 10.18 19.08
C LEU A 26 19.20 10.78 20.34
N ALA A 27 19.99 11.85 20.19
CA ALA A 27 20.63 12.55 21.29
C ALA A 27 19.68 13.47 22.09
N ASP A 28 18.55 13.88 21.50
CA ASP A 28 17.53 14.72 22.15
C ASP A 28 16.28 13.89 22.50
N GLN A 29 16.15 13.54 23.78
CA GLN A 29 15.04 12.72 24.26
C GLN A 29 13.66 13.37 24.07
N VAL A 30 13.57 14.70 24.12
CA VAL A 30 12.29 15.42 23.93
C VAL A 30 11.89 15.35 22.47
N LYS A 31 12.83 15.66 21.56
CA LYS A 31 12.62 15.56 20.11
C LYS A 31 12.30 14.13 19.69
N TYR A 32 13.05 13.13 20.17
CA TYR A 32 12.80 11.72 19.88
C TYR A 32 11.37 11.31 20.26
N ARG A 33 10.92 11.65 21.48
CA ARG A 33 9.57 11.27 21.94
C ARG A 33 8.47 11.91 21.09
N ALA A 34 8.65 13.16 20.68
CA ALA A 34 7.69 13.86 19.82
C ALA A 34 7.59 13.19 18.44
N VAL A 35 8.72 12.97 17.77
CA VAL A 35 8.77 12.33 16.45
C VAL A 35 8.27 10.88 16.52
N ALA A 36 8.61 10.15 17.59
CA ALA A 36 8.18 8.77 17.77
C ALA A 36 6.68 8.65 18.04
N ALA A 37 6.07 9.63 18.71
CA ALA A 37 4.63 9.68 18.88
C ALA A 37 3.93 9.89 17.53
N GLU A 38 4.35 10.89 16.77
CA GLU A 38 3.77 11.17 15.45
C GLU A 38 3.96 10.00 14.47
N TYR A 39 5.15 9.39 14.44
CA TYR A 39 5.41 8.21 13.63
C TYR A 39 4.50 7.03 14.00
N ARG A 40 4.30 6.77 15.30
CA ARG A 40 3.40 5.68 15.75
C ARG A 40 1.95 5.90 15.31
N GLU A 41 1.50 7.15 15.26
CA GLU A 41 0.13 7.48 14.83
C GLU A 41 -0.05 7.30 13.32
N ILE A 42 0.90 7.76 12.52
CA ILE A 42 0.78 7.71 11.05
C ILE A 42 1.18 6.37 10.44
N ARG A 43 2.07 5.61 11.10
CA ARG A 43 2.63 4.36 10.56
C ARG A 43 1.56 3.34 10.15
N PRO A 44 0.52 3.03 10.95
CA PRO A 44 -0.51 2.07 10.53
C PRO A 44 -1.27 2.52 9.27
N LEU A 45 -1.46 3.83 9.11
CA LEU A 45 -2.11 4.41 7.95
C LEU A 45 -1.20 4.35 6.71
N ALA A 46 0.10 4.61 6.89
CA ALA A 46 1.09 4.48 5.83
C ALA A 46 1.26 3.02 5.37
N GLU A 47 1.34 2.06 6.28
CA GLU A 47 1.41 0.63 5.95
C GLU A 47 0.18 0.17 5.16
N ALA A 48 -1.02 0.59 5.58
CA ALA A 48 -2.25 0.31 4.85
C ALA A 48 -2.28 0.98 3.46
N ALA A 49 -1.73 2.19 3.34
CA ALA A 49 -1.63 2.91 2.08
C ALA A 49 -0.64 2.24 1.12
N GLU A 50 0.54 1.82 1.59
CA GLU A 50 1.52 1.07 0.81
C GLU A 50 0.93 -0.24 0.30
N HIS A 51 0.20 -0.95 1.16
CA HIS A 51 -0.45 -2.20 0.78
C HIS A 51 -1.54 -1.96 -0.30
N TRP A 52 -2.34 -0.91 -0.17
CA TRP A 52 -3.33 -0.56 -1.19
C TRP A 52 -2.68 -0.25 -2.54
N LEU A 53 -1.59 0.54 -2.57
CA LEU A 53 -0.86 0.85 -3.80
C LEU A 53 -0.23 -0.38 -4.44
N LYS A 54 0.26 -1.31 -3.62
CA LYS A 54 0.79 -2.59 -4.10
C LYS A 54 -0.29 -3.43 -4.79
N ILE A 55 -1.46 -3.56 -4.16
CA ILE A 55 -2.57 -4.30 -4.76
C ILE A 55 -3.06 -3.64 -6.04
N GLU A 56 -3.11 -2.31 -6.12
CA GLU A 56 -3.45 -1.62 -7.37
C GLU A 56 -2.48 -1.97 -8.50
N HIS A 57 -1.18 -2.04 -8.20
CA HIS A 57 -0.18 -2.41 -9.18
C HIS A 57 -0.28 -3.89 -9.59
N GLU A 58 -0.52 -4.79 -8.65
CA GLU A 58 -0.75 -6.22 -8.92
C GLU A 58 -2.01 -6.42 -9.79
N LEU A 59 -3.09 -5.70 -9.50
CA LEU A 59 -4.31 -5.71 -10.32
C LEU A 59 -4.08 -5.19 -11.74
N GLU A 60 -3.33 -4.10 -11.88
CA GLU A 60 -2.97 -3.55 -13.19
C GLU A 60 -2.18 -4.58 -14.00
N SER A 61 -1.16 -5.19 -13.40
CA SER A 61 -0.35 -6.22 -14.05
C SER A 61 -1.17 -7.47 -14.41
N ALA A 62 -2.03 -7.96 -13.52
CA ALA A 62 -2.87 -9.13 -13.78
C ALA A 62 -3.87 -8.87 -14.91
N ARG A 63 -4.45 -7.67 -14.98
CA ARG A 63 -5.35 -7.26 -16.07
C ARG A 63 -4.64 -7.11 -17.40
N GLU A 64 -3.39 -6.64 -17.41
CA GLU A 64 -2.56 -6.63 -18.62
C GLU A 64 -2.28 -8.05 -19.11
N MET A 65 -1.87 -8.95 -18.21
CA MET A 65 -1.65 -10.36 -18.52
C MET A 65 -2.92 -11.06 -19.05
N LEU A 66 -4.08 -10.78 -18.44
CA LEU A 66 -5.36 -11.31 -18.90
C LEU A 66 -5.62 -10.92 -20.34
N LYS A 67 -5.47 -9.63 -20.67
CA LYS A 67 -5.70 -9.11 -22.02
C LYS A 67 -4.78 -9.75 -23.07
N GLU A 68 -3.54 -10.05 -22.70
CA GLU A 68 -2.59 -10.76 -23.57
C GLU A 68 -3.00 -12.22 -23.79
N ALA A 69 -3.45 -12.90 -22.73
CA ALA A 69 -3.83 -14.32 -22.76
C ALA A 69 -5.21 -14.58 -23.39
N GLU A 70 -6.17 -13.65 -23.27
CA GLU A 70 -7.55 -13.77 -23.81
C GLU A 70 -7.60 -13.95 -25.34
N SER A 71 -6.53 -13.58 -26.04
CA SER A 71 -6.43 -13.71 -27.49
C SER A 71 -6.08 -15.14 -27.96
N ASP A 72 -5.69 -16.04 -27.05
CA ASP A 72 -5.27 -17.40 -27.35
C ASP A 72 -6.22 -18.45 -26.75
N ALA A 73 -6.92 -19.17 -27.63
CA ALA A 73 -7.89 -20.18 -27.24
C ALA A 73 -7.27 -21.42 -26.56
N GLU A 74 -5.95 -21.62 -26.64
CA GLU A 74 -5.22 -22.69 -25.95
C GLU A 74 -4.89 -22.33 -24.49
N LEU A 75 -4.94 -21.05 -24.12
CA LEU A 75 -4.55 -20.56 -22.78
C LEU A 75 -5.74 -20.42 -21.80
N ARG A 76 -6.87 -21.09 -22.04
CA ARG A 76 -8.10 -20.95 -21.22
C ARG A 76 -7.89 -21.23 -19.73
N GLU A 77 -7.05 -22.21 -19.39
CA GLU A 77 -6.75 -22.52 -17.99
C GLU A 77 -5.94 -21.39 -17.31
N ILE A 78 -5.04 -20.74 -18.06
CA ILE A 78 -4.26 -19.59 -17.56
C ILE A 78 -5.17 -18.38 -17.40
N VAL A 79 -6.06 -18.12 -18.37
CA VAL A 79 -7.07 -17.06 -18.28
C VAL A 79 -7.91 -17.20 -17.01
N SER A 80 -8.46 -18.40 -16.76
CA SER A 80 -9.26 -18.67 -15.56
C SER A 80 -8.46 -18.45 -14.26
N ALA A 81 -7.19 -18.83 -14.23
CA ALA A 81 -6.34 -18.62 -13.06
C ALA A 81 -6.05 -17.13 -12.80
N ILE A 82 -5.86 -16.33 -13.86
CA ILE A 82 -5.67 -14.88 -13.75
C ILE A 82 -6.97 -14.19 -13.28
N GLU A 83 -8.13 -14.63 -13.78
CA GLU A 83 -9.43 -14.12 -13.32
C GLU A 83 -9.64 -14.39 -11.82
N ASP A 84 -9.33 -15.59 -11.34
CA ASP A 84 -9.38 -15.95 -9.92
C ASP A 84 -8.42 -15.07 -9.08
N GLU A 85 -7.21 -14.80 -9.59
CA GLU A 85 -6.24 -13.90 -8.94
C GLU A 85 -6.78 -12.46 -8.85
N ILE A 86 -7.37 -11.94 -9.93
CA ILE A 86 -7.99 -10.62 -9.95
C ILE A 86 -9.12 -10.54 -8.91
N GLU A 87 -9.99 -11.53 -8.82
CA GLU A 87 -11.07 -11.55 -7.82
C GLU A 87 -10.51 -11.52 -6.38
N GLN A 88 -9.46 -12.29 -6.11
CA GLN A 88 -8.80 -12.28 -4.80
C GLN A 88 -8.16 -10.93 -4.48
N LEU A 89 -7.48 -10.31 -5.45
CA LEU A 89 -6.88 -8.99 -5.28
C LEU A 89 -7.93 -7.90 -5.06
N GLU A 90 -9.07 -7.96 -5.77
CA GLU A 90 -10.19 -7.02 -5.58
C GLU A 90 -10.81 -7.16 -4.19
N ALA A 91 -10.98 -8.38 -3.68
CA ALA A 91 -11.46 -8.63 -2.32
C ALA A 91 -10.49 -8.06 -1.26
N GLN A 92 -9.18 -8.28 -1.45
CA GLN A 92 -8.15 -7.73 -0.57
C GLN A 92 -8.12 -6.19 -0.62
N LYS A 93 -8.21 -5.60 -1.82
CA LYS A 93 -8.32 -4.15 -2.00
C LYS A 93 -9.49 -3.58 -1.19
N ALA A 94 -10.67 -4.19 -1.29
CA ALA A 94 -11.86 -3.74 -0.56
C ALA A 94 -11.66 -3.80 0.98
N GLN A 95 -10.98 -4.83 1.48
CA GLN A 95 -10.63 -4.94 2.89
C GLN A 95 -9.69 -3.82 3.34
N ILE A 96 -8.65 -3.53 2.56
CA ILE A 96 -7.69 -2.45 2.87
C ILE A 96 -8.37 -1.09 2.78
N GLU A 97 -9.25 -0.86 1.81
CA GLU A 97 -10.01 0.39 1.73
C GLU A 97 -10.88 0.61 2.98
N SER A 98 -11.48 -0.46 3.51
CA SER A 98 -12.22 -0.42 4.78
C SER A 98 -11.29 -0.13 5.97
N GLN A 99 -10.08 -0.70 5.98
CA GLN A 99 -9.06 -0.37 6.99
C GLN A 99 -8.63 1.10 6.92
N LEU A 100 -8.26 1.59 5.75
CA LEU A 100 -7.87 2.98 5.51
C LEU A 100 -8.97 3.97 5.93
N LYS A 101 -10.24 3.68 5.62
CA LYS A 101 -11.39 4.50 6.06
C LYS A 101 -11.56 4.55 7.59
N ARG A 102 -11.11 3.54 8.33
CA ARG A 102 -11.18 3.51 9.80
C ARG A 102 -10.01 4.25 10.44
N LEU A 103 -8.89 4.39 9.73
CA LEU A 103 -7.67 5.04 10.21
C LEU A 103 -7.61 6.54 9.87
N LEU A 104 -8.41 6.99 8.90
CA LEU A 104 -8.57 8.39 8.48
C LEU A 104 -9.70 9.09 9.25
#